data_AF-A0A2P6U0Q4-F1
#
_entry.id   AF-A0A2P6U0Q4-F1
#
_cell.length_a   1.000
_cell.length_b   1.000
_cell.length_c   1.000
_cell.angle_alpha   90.00
_cell.angle_beta   90.00
_cell.angle_gamma   90.00
#
_symmetry.space_group_name_H-M   'P 1'
#
loop_
_entity.id
_entity.type
_entity.pdbx_description
1 polymer ?
#
loop_
_entity_poly.entity_id
_entity_poly.type
_entity_poly.pdbx_seq_one_letter_code
_entity_poly.pdbx_strand_id
1 'polypeptide(L)'
;MRQPALLLLLLTACLLAGQALASEYDPHPAERATSFFEGWMTRLVMPAGQHESAPGGAAASDGGSSGGSGAAEAPTPPASITLIIGGIPNAPPSWNRTLLTMTVQSSSPADPAPRSYTLRNLQLQVDAGSGGGPPTAAPSFATPPNFTVTSADGSLLWLMNGKDCELRARFEDASLHARCDGPPMPWSSDGYGPEGTAALLPLAVTGIHHFVFSLATPMRYKLRLGGGPALRGRALAHFEKDRGISFPSSWHWAQGINASWSEQGQAAGGSASGVAGSAGGPCSTDADLEVGGDGAAAAAAPSCRPVASVNGVFTLAGGPPPTPLPVPEGWLPDVWLLGVRTRKRSWDFRPYDSVFTSQASPCKSELLVTATQPLARRAVEVQLRARPETFSTIDCPTTSGFKPFSVESFTAYASVRLYELHLGWHERSWVERRLVEAFEVQDAGLEFGGAARCSEDELQAAAAAQKAEGAAGVLELGGEGEGEPALAYA
;
A
#
# COMPACT_ATOMS: atom_id res chain seq x y z
N MET A 1 -29.04 21.73 15.91
CA MET A 1 -29.45 21.80 14.49
C MET A 1 -28.92 23.10 13.87
N ARG A 2 -27.74 23.07 13.21
CA ARG A 2 -27.13 24.20 12.46
C ARG A 2 -26.45 23.70 11.17
N GLN A 3 -27.05 22.73 10.48
CA GLN A 3 -26.48 22.09 9.28
C GLN A 3 -26.97 22.59 7.89
N PRO A 4 -27.99 23.45 7.71
CA PRO A 4 -28.49 23.73 6.36
C PRO A 4 -27.56 24.63 5.53
N ALA A 5 -26.78 25.50 6.16
CA ALA A 5 -25.89 26.43 5.45
C ALA A 5 -24.66 25.71 4.86
N LEU A 6 -24.11 24.72 5.56
CA LEU A 6 -22.97 23.93 5.07
C LEU A 6 -23.38 23.05 3.88
N LEU A 7 -24.58 22.46 3.93
CA LEU A 7 -25.12 21.63 2.85
C LEU A 7 -25.30 22.43 1.55
N LEU A 8 -25.79 23.67 1.64
CA LEU A 8 -26.01 24.54 0.47
C LEU A 8 -24.68 25.01 -0.15
N LEU A 9 -23.66 25.28 0.67
CA LEU A 9 -22.34 25.70 0.21
C LEU A 9 -21.61 24.55 -0.51
N LEU A 10 -21.74 23.32 0.00
CA LEU A 10 -21.24 22.11 -0.66
C LEU A 10 -21.95 21.84 -2.00
N LEU A 11 -23.29 21.97 -2.05
CA LEU A 11 -24.06 21.79 -3.28
C LEU A 11 -23.70 22.81 -4.38
N THR A 12 -23.39 24.05 -3.99
CA THR A 12 -23.05 25.12 -4.95
C THR A 12 -21.64 24.93 -5.52
N ALA A 13 -20.69 24.44 -4.72
CA ALA A 13 -19.33 24.13 -5.18
C ALA A 13 -19.31 22.98 -6.19
N CYS A 14 -20.18 21.98 -6.04
CA CYS A 14 -20.27 20.85 -6.98
C CYS A 14 -20.74 21.24 -8.39
N LEU A 15 -21.50 22.33 -8.55
CA LEU A 15 -22.05 22.74 -9.85
C LEU A 15 -21.06 23.53 -10.74
N LEU A 16 -19.92 23.96 -10.19
CA LEU A 16 -18.95 24.81 -10.91
C LEU A 16 -17.64 24.09 -11.30
N ALA A 17 -17.48 22.80 -10.96
CA ALA A 17 -16.31 22.02 -11.35
C ALA A 17 -16.42 21.59 -12.82
N GLY A 18 -15.83 22.40 -13.72
CA GLY A 18 -15.67 22.05 -15.14
C GLY A 18 -14.85 20.76 -15.30
N GLN A 19 -15.23 19.94 -16.28
CA GLN A 19 -14.61 18.65 -16.54
C GLN A 19 -13.22 18.81 -17.19
N ALA A 20 -12.17 18.41 -16.48
CA ALA A 20 -10.84 18.19 -17.04
C ALA A 20 -10.66 16.72 -17.49
N LEU A 21 -9.46 16.31 -17.95
CA LEU A 21 -9.19 15.06 -18.71
C LEU A 21 -8.00 14.17 -18.21
N ALA A 22 -7.59 14.15 -16.94
CA ALA A 22 -6.41 13.36 -16.45
C ALA A 22 -6.65 12.59 -15.13
N SER A 23 -6.11 11.41 -14.79
CA SER A 23 -6.45 10.72 -13.52
C SER A 23 -6.11 11.52 -12.24
N GLU A 24 -6.84 11.43 -11.11
CA GLU A 24 -6.37 12.00 -9.82
C GLU A 24 -4.98 11.51 -9.40
N TYR A 25 -4.59 10.33 -9.91
CA TYR A 25 -3.24 9.82 -9.74
C TYR A 25 -2.17 10.63 -10.49
N ASP A 26 -2.55 11.30 -11.59
CA ASP A 26 -1.67 12.12 -12.41
C ASP A 26 -1.18 13.36 -11.67
N PRO A 27 0.07 13.79 -11.88
CA PRO A 27 0.64 14.98 -11.26
C PRO A 27 -0.26 16.21 -11.36
N HIS A 28 -0.37 16.97 -10.27
CA HIS A 28 -1.15 18.20 -10.25
C HIS A 28 -0.31 19.39 -10.70
N PRO A 29 -0.91 20.38 -11.39
CA PRO A 29 -0.25 21.66 -11.56
C PRO A 29 0.02 22.27 -10.19
N ALA A 30 1.25 22.69 -9.93
CA ALA A 30 1.59 23.38 -8.69
C ALA A 30 0.68 24.60 -8.50
N GLU A 31 -0.09 24.62 -7.42
CA GLU A 31 -0.92 25.76 -7.08
C GLU A 31 0.00 26.94 -6.72
N ARG A 32 -0.04 28.01 -7.51
CA ARG A 32 0.93 29.13 -7.43
C ARG A 32 0.93 29.90 -6.09
N ALA A 33 0.05 29.58 -5.15
CA ALA A 33 -0.26 30.45 -4.01
C ALA A 33 -0.02 29.83 -2.62
N THR A 34 0.32 28.54 -2.49
CA THR A 34 0.45 27.88 -1.19
C THR A 34 1.62 26.90 -1.15
N SER A 35 2.10 26.59 0.06
CA SER A 35 2.94 25.40 0.27
C SER A 35 2.11 24.19 -0.14
N PHE A 36 2.50 23.55 -1.24
CA PHE A 36 1.86 22.35 -1.77
C PHE A 36 2.87 21.22 -1.71
N PHE A 37 2.43 20.03 -1.32
CA PHE A 37 3.20 18.82 -1.51
C PHE A 37 2.36 17.85 -2.33
N GLU A 38 3.07 16.99 -3.04
CA GLU A 38 2.47 15.85 -3.71
C GLU A 38 3.46 14.69 -3.58
N GLY A 39 2.93 13.56 -3.15
CA GLY A 39 3.67 12.36 -2.86
C GLY A 39 2.92 11.17 -3.39
N TRP A 40 3.69 10.19 -3.82
CA TRP A 40 3.17 8.92 -4.26
C TRP A 40 3.86 7.80 -3.51
N MET A 41 3.07 6.77 -3.26
CA MET A 41 3.52 5.57 -2.59
C MET A 41 3.16 4.36 -3.45
N THR A 42 4.14 3.51 -3.67
CA THR A 42 3.94 2.19 -4.27
C THR A 42 4.36 1.15 -3.25
N ARG A 43 3.45 0.27 -2.86
CA ARG A 43 3.80 -0.89 -2.03
C ARG A 43 3.55 -2.18 -2.77
N LEU A 44 4.61 -2.96 -2.91
CA LEU A 44 4.56 -4.34 -3.37
C LEU A 44 4.35 -5.22 -2.14
N VAL A 45 3.33 -6.08 -2.18
CA VAL A 45 3.10 -7.14 -1.20
C VAL A 45 3.35 -8.47 -1.88
N MET A 46 4.12 -9.34 -1.24
CA MET A 46 4.47 -10.67 -1.72
C MET A 46 3.67 -11.70 -0.92
N PRO A 47 2.54 -12.22 -1.43
CA PRO A 47 1.80 -13.25 -0.73
C PRO A 47 2.67 -14.49 -0.50
N ALA A 48 2.54 -15.10 0.68
CA ALA A 48 3.34 -16.25 1.07
C ALA A 48 3.31 -17.39 0.02
N GLY A 49 4.44 -18.07 -0.15
CA GLY A 49 4.55 -19.29 -0.96
C GLY A 49 4.97 -19.10 -2.43
N GLN A 50 5.44 -17.92 -2.85
CA GLN A 50 5.86 -17.66 -4.23
C GLN A 50 7.22 -16.98 -4.28
N HIS A 51 8.27 -17.75 -4.05
CA HIS A 51 9.62 -17.30 -4.37
C HIS A 51 10.22 -18.28 -5.35
N GLU A 52 10.47 -17.78 -6.56
CA GLU A 52 11.30 -18.51 -7.51
C GLU A 52 12.70 -18.55 -6.89
N SER A 53 13.08 -19.71 -6.37
CA SER A 53 14.48 -19.98 -6.05
C SER A 53 15.26 -19.70 -7.32
N ALA A 54 16.15 -18.70 -7.28
CA ALA A 54 16.98 -18.33 -8.42
C ALA A 54 17.50 -19.61 -9.07
N PRO A 55 17.34 -19.79 -10.40
CA PRO A 55 17.65 -21.04 -11.07
C PRO A 55 19.05 -21.45 -10.62
N GLY A 56 19.09 -22.49 -9.78
CA GLY A 56 20.32 -22.93 -9.15
C GLY A 56 21.26 -23.22 -10.28
N GLY A 57 22.26 -22.36 -10.47
CA GLY A 57 23.37 -22.66 -11.36
C GLY A 57 23.85 -24.02 -10.89
N ALA A 58 23.62 -25.05 -11.71
CA ALA A 58 23.85 -26.43 -11.34
C ALA A 58 25.27 -26.49 -10.80
N ALA A 59 25.39 -26.54 -9.48
CA ALA A 59 26.68 -26.63 -8.82
C ALA A 59 27.19 -27.99 -9.28
N ALA A 60 28.13 -27.96 -10.22
CA ALA A 60 28.79 -29.16 -10.72
C ALA A 60 29.24 -29.93 -9.48
N SER A 61 28.63 -31.09 -9.27
CA SER A 61 28.88 -31.96 -8.14
C SER A 61 30.24 -32.62 -8.34
N ASP A 62 31.31 -31.86 -8.20
CA ASP A 62 32.65 -32.43 -8.10
C ASP A 62 32.79 -33.00 -6.69
N GLY A 63 32.82 -34.34 -6.64
CA GLY A 63 32.99 -35.13 -5.42
C GLY A 63 34.33 -34.85 -4.76
N GLY A 64 34.36 -33.87 -3.87
CA GLY A 64 35.52 -33.52 -3.04
C GLY A 64 35.13 -33.43 -1.57
N SER A 65 35.56 -34.42 -0.80
CA SER A 65 35.33 -34.57 0.64
C SER A 65 35.89 -33.42 1.50
N SER A 66 35.10 -33.04 2.51
CA SER A 66 35.49 -32.50 3.82
C SER A 66 36.22 -31.15 3.89
N GLY A 67 35.44 -30.07 4.00
CA GLY A 67 35.85 -28.80 4.61
C GLY A 67 34.62 -27.93 4.84
N GLY A 68 34.20 -27.74 6.09
CA GLY A 68 32.95 -27.07 6.47
C GLY A 68 32.89 -25.58 6.14
N SER A 69 32.73 -25.25 4.87
CA SER A 69 32.32 -23.91 4.45
C SER A 69 30.82 -23.79 4.68
N GLY A 70 30.41 -22.97 5.66
CA GLY A 70 29.00 -22.64 5.89
C GLY A 70 28.38 -22.15 4.59
N ALA A 71 27.48 -22.95 4.02
CA ALA A 71 26.70 -22.55 2.87
C ALA A 71 25.95 -21.28 3.29
N ALA A 72 26.19 -20.17 2.58
CA ALA A 72 25.45 -18.94 2.80
C ALA A 72 23.96 -19.28 2.63
N GLU A 73 23.19 -19.10 3.70
CA GLU A 73 21.76 -19.32 3.70
C GLU A 73 21.13 -18.49 2.57
N ALA A 74 20.26 -19.11 1.77
CA ALA A 74 19.62 -18.40 0.67
C ALA A 74 18.87 -17.19 1.23
N PRO A 75 19.01 -16.01 0.62
CA PRO A 75 18.37 -14.80 1.12
C PRO A 75 16.86 -15.00 1.25
N THR A 76 16.33 -14.80 2.46
CA THR A 76 14.89 -14.84 2.68
C THR A 76 14.28 -13.65 1.95
N PRO A 77 13.31 -13.89 1.08
CA PRO A 77 12.67 -12.83 0.32
C PRO A 77 11.82 -11.91 1.22
N PRO A 78 11.64 -10.65 0.81
CA PRO A 78 10.86 -9.70 1.59
C PRO A 78 9.36 -10.03 1.51
N ALA A 79 8.63 -9.68 2.57
CA ALA A 79 7.17 -9.71 2.58
C ALA A 79 6.58 -8.46 1.94
N SER A 80 7.28 -7.32 2.08
CA SER A 80 6.87 -6.03 1.55
C SER A 80 8.07 -5.25 1.02
N ILE A 81 7.85 -4.55 -0.10
CA ILE A 81 8.74 -3.53 -0.64
C ILE A 81 7.92 -2.27 -0.85
N THR A 82 8.26 -1.20 -0.17
CA THR A 82 7.57 0.10 -0.29
C THR A 82 8.51 1.10 -0.94
N LEU A 83 7.99 1.85 -1.91
CA LEU A 83 8.67 2.98 -2.51
C LEU A 83 7.82 4.24 -2.32
N ILE A 84 8.41 5.27 -1.71
CA ILE A 84 7.82 6.60 -1.54
C ILE A 84 8.60 7.56 -2.43
N ILE A 85 7.88 8.21 -3.34
CA ILE A 85 8.39 9.26 -4.21
C ILE A 85 7.61 10.50 -3.84
N GLY A 86 8.28 11.54 -3.37
CA GLY A 86 7.57 12.76 -3.04
C GLY A 86 8.38 13.98 -3.35
N GLY A 87 7.69 15.10 -3.44
CA GLY A 87 8.37 16.36 -3.50
C GLY A 87 7.50 17.55 -3.15
N ILE A 88 8.17 18.68 -3.02
CA ILE A 88 7.57 19.97 -2.73
C ILE A 88 7.94 20.88 -3.91
N PRO A 89 6.98 21.21 -4.80
CA PRO A 89 7.23 22.20 -5.83
C PRO A 89 7.48 23.57 -5.18
N ASN A 90 8.69 24.10 -5.38
CA ASN A 90 9.03 25.47 -4.96
C ASN A 90 8.84 26.48 -6.10
N ALA A 91 8.87 26.05 -7.36
CA ALA A 91 8.54 26.83 -8.55
C ALA A 91 8.33 25.90 -9.76
N PRO A 92 7.35 26.13 -10.64
CA PRO A 92 7.28 25.41 -11.91
C PRO A 92 8.54 25.70 -12.76
N PRO A 93 9.10 24.72 -13.51
CA PRO A 93 8.66 23.34 -13.69
C PRO A 93 9.43 22.32 -12.82
N SER A 94 10.23 22.75 -11.85
CA SER A 94 11.19 21.87 -11.16
C SER A 94 10.81 21.60 -9.71
N TRP A 95 10.84 20.32 -9.35
CA TRP A 95 10.69 19.87 -7.97
C TRP A 95 12.07 19.96 -7.30
N ASN A 96 12.26 20.97 -6.45
CA ASN A 96 13.58 21.28 -5.87
C ASN A 96 13.85 20.60 -4.52
N ARG A 97 12.81 20.06 -3.87
CA ARG A 97 12.93 19.28 -2.63
C ARG A 97 12.17 17.98 -2.84
N THR A 98 12.92 16.94 -3.11
CA THR A 98 12.36 15.64 -3.46
C THR A 98 12.99 14.57 -2.60
N LEU A 99 12.21 13.51 -2.42
CA LEU A 99 12.56 12.34 -1.66
C LEU A 99 12.24 11.12 -2.51
N LEU A 100 13.19 10.20 -2.57
CA LEU A 100 12.97 8.83 -2.99
C LEU A 100 13.40 7.93 -1.85
N THR A 101 12.46 7.21 -1.25
CA THR A 101 12.75 6.24 -0.19
C THR A 101 12.23 4.87 -0.61
N MET A 102 13.08 3.85 -0.54
CA MET A 102 12.69 2.45 -0.64
C MET A 102 12.85 1.78 0.71
N THR A 103 11.80 1.17 1.22
CA THR A 103 11.84 0.37 2.45
C THR A 103 11.53 -1.08 2.13
N VAL A 104 12.37 -1.99 2.59
CA VAL A 104 12.22 -3.43 2.38
C VAL A 104 12.09 -4.11 3.74
N GLN A 105 11.05 -4.91 3.92
CA GLN A 105 10.81 -5.61 5.18
C GLN A 105 10.48 -7.09 4.95
N SER A 106 11.09 -7.95 5.75
CA SER A 106 10.76 -9.38 5.83
C SER A 106 9.72 -9.62 6.91
N SER A 107 8.79 -10.56 6.67
CA SER A 107 7.88 -11.07 7.69
C SER A 107 8.57 -12.06 8.64
N SER A 108 9.81 -12.46 8.33
CA SER A 108 10.58 -13.39 9.15
C SER A 108 10.72 -12.87 10.59
N PRO A 109 10.36 -13.67 11.60
CA PRO A 109 10.63 -13.33 13.00
C PRO A 109 12.11 -13.14 13.31
N ALA A 110 13.02 -13.69 12.49
CA ALA A 110 14.46 -13.62 12.71
C ALA A 110 15.09 -12.27 12.29
N ASP A 111 14.52 -11.58 11.30
CA ASP A 111 14.96 -10.25 10.86
C ASP A 111 13.73 -9.36 10.58
N PRO A 112 13.00 -8.94 11.64
CA PRO A 112 11.77 -8.17 11.48
C PRO A 112 12.02 -6.70 11.16
N ALA A 113 13.27 -6.23 11.26
CA ALA A 113 13.60 -4.82 11.12
C ALA A 113 13.55 -4.38 9.64
N PRO A 114 12.84 -3.30 9.31
CA PRO A 114 12.86 -2.73 7.96
C PRO A 114 14.25 -2.23 7.59
N ARG A 115 14.61 -2.37 6.30
CA ARG A 115 15.81 -1.76 5.71
C ARG A 115 15.38 -0.63 4.77
N SER A 116 15.83 0.59 5.06
CA SER A 116 15.44 1.78 4.30
C SER A 116 16.62 2.36 3.52
N TYR A 117 16.37 2.70 2.26
CA TYR A 117 17.31 3.30 1.33
C TYR A 117 16.73 4.64 0.87
N THR A 118 17.45 5.74 1.07
CA THR A 118 16.91 7.09 0.84
C THR A 118 17.84 7.92 -0.04
N LEU A 119 17.31 8.48 -1.13
CA LEU A 119 17.92 9.55 -1.90
C LEU A 119 17.14 10.85 -1.65
N ARG A 120 17.87 11.94 -1.41
CA ARG A 120 17.30 13.28 -1.19
C ARG A 120 17.78 14.24 -2.26
N ASN A 121 16.98 15.28 -2.51
CA ASN A 121 17.32 16.36 -3.44
C ASN A 121 17.51 15.88 -4.89
N LEU A 122 16.74 14.86 -5.30
CA LEU A 122 16.67 14.44 -6.69
C LEU A 122 16.06 15.56 -7.56
N GLN A 123 16.63 15.81 -8.73
CA GLN A 123 15.97 16.65 -9.71
C GLN A 123 14.99 15.77 -10.49
N LEU A 124 13.70 15.93 -10.20
CA LEU A 124 12.64 15.17 -10.86
C LEU A 124 12.10 15.94 -12.07
N GLN A 125 12.00 15.23 -13.20
CA GLN A 125 11.20 15.63 -14.36
C GLN A 125 9.89 14.84 -14.30
N VAL A 126 8.78 15.56 -14.46
CA VAL A 126 7.43 15.00 -14.39
C VAL A 126 6.70 15.37 -15.68
N ASP A 127 6.43 14.36 -16.50
CA ASP A 127 5.75 14.50 -17.78
C ASP A 127 4.33 13.93 -17.65
N ALA A 128 3.32 14.77 -17.85
CA ALA A 128 1.93 14.38 -17.88
C ALA A 128 1.48 14.17 -19.34
N GLY A 129 1.00 12.98 -19.67
CA GLY A 129 0.46 12.63 -20.98
C GLY A 129 1.50 12.40 -22.08
N SER A 130 1.01 12.22 -23.32
CA SER A 130 1.83 11.95 -24.51
C SER A 130 2.59 13.17 -25.04
N GLY A 131 2.46 14.33 -24.40
CA GLY A 131 3.02 15.60 -24.85
C GLY A 131 4.39 15.97 -24.26
N GLY A 132 4.90 15.19 -23.29
CA GLY A 132 6.25 15.39 -22.72
C GLY A 132 6.43 16.72 -21.97
N GLY A 133 5.37 17.22 -21.31
CA GLY A 133 5.42 18.47 -20.57
C GLY A 133 4.71 18.37 -19.21
N PRO A 134 4.94 19.37 -18.32
CA PRO A 134 4.30 19.40 -17.01
C PRO A 134 2.77 19.51 -17.15
N PRO A 135 1.99 19.02 -16.17
CA PRO A 135 0.54 19.13 -16.17
C PRO A 135 0.11 20.60 -16.24
N THR A 136 -0.71 20.95 -17.24
CA THR A 136 -1.24 22.31 -17.43
C THR A 136 -2.68 22.46 -16.93
N ALA A 137 -3.35 21.36 -16.61
CA ALA A 137 -4.71 21.32 -16.09
C ALA A 137 -4.80 20.31 -14.93
N ALA A 138 -5.78 20.53 -14.05
CA ALA A 138 -6.09 19.56 -13.01
C ALA A 138 -6.59 18.25 -13.62
N PRO A 139 -6.38 17.12 -12.95
CA PRO A 139 -6.92 15.84 -13.38
C PRO A 139 -8.48 15.71 -13.31
N SER A 140 -9.04 14.92 -14.24
CA SER A 140 -10.30 14.16 -14.25
C SER A 140 -10.27 12.75 -13.61
N PHE A 141 -11.26 12.47 -12.78
CA PHE A 141 -11.49 11.16 -12.19
C PHE A 141 -11.68 10.01 -13.21
N ALA A 142 -12.15 10.30 -14.43
CA ALA A 142 -12.62 9.28 -15.36
C ALA A 142 -11.55 8.70 -16.31
N THR A 143 -10.34 9.28 -16.36
CA THR A 143 -9.29 8.81 -17.28
C THR A 143 -8.28 7.94 -16.55
N PRO A 144 -7.74 6.90 -17.20
CA PRO A 144 -6.60 6.17 -16.65
C PRO A 144 -5.42 7.13 -16.41
N PRO A 145 -4.53 6.82 -15.45
CA PRO A 145 -3.31 7.60 -15.28
C PRO A 145 -2.51 7.61 -16.57
N ASN A 146 -1.70 8.64 -16.75
CA ASN A 146 -0.79 8.77 -17.87
C ASN A 146 0.33 9.76 -17.52
N PHE A 147 1.36 9.29 -16.82
CA PHE A 147 2.51 10.11 -16.47
C PHE A 147 3.82 9.33 -16.49
N THR A 148 4.91 10.08 -16.53
CA THR A 148 6.26 9.58 -16.29
C THR A 148 6.99 10.51 -15.34
N VAL A 149 7.62 9.95 -14.31
CA VAL A 149 8.55 10.64 -13.39
C VAL A 149 9.94 10.06 -13.61
N THR A 150 10.90 10.92 -13.91
CA THR A 150 12.32 10.52 -14.02
C THR A 150 13.18 11.41 -13.15
N SER A 151 14.31 10.88 -12.67
CA SER A 151 15.35 11.71 -12.06
C SER A 151 16.45 12.05 -13.07
N ALA A 152 17.07 13.23 -12.93
CA ALA A 152 18.14 13.68 -13.82
C ALA A 152 19.38 12.77 -13.85
N ASP A 153 19.66 12.05 -12.75
CA ASP A 153 20.75 11.07 -12.64
C ASP A 153 20.34 9.65 -13.10
N GLY A 154 19.09 9.47 -13.51
CA GLY A 154 18.51 8.19 -13.91
C GLY A 154 18.34 7.19 -12.76
N SER A 155 18.46 7.61 -11.49
CA SER A 155 18.17 6.78 -10.32
C SER A 155 16.70 6.39 -10.23
N LEU A 156 15.79 7.17 -10.82
CA LEU A 156 14.36 6.92 -10.83
C LEU A 156 13.79 6.94 -12.25
N LEU A 157 12.98 5.92 -12.56
CA LEU A 157 11.96 5.94 -13.59
C LEU A 157 10.67 5.43 -12.96
N TRP A 158 9.60 6.18 -13.13
CA TRP A 158 8.27 5.72 -12.80
C TRP A 158 7.30 6.09 -13.90
N LEU A 159 6.86 5.08 -14.63
CA LEU A 159 5.90 5.19 -15.71
C LEU A 159 4.59 4.57 -15.25
N MET A 160 3.50 5.31 -15.41
CA MET A 160 2.16 4.84 -15.11
C MET A 160 1.24 5.29 -16.23
N ASN A 161 0.64 4.33 -16.94
CA ASN A 161 -0.41 4.61 -17.88
C ASN A 161 -1.55 3.58 -17.79
N GLY A 162 -2.68 3.84 -18.45
CA GLY A 162 -3.84 2.92 -18.44
C GLY A 162 -3.61 1.51 -19.01
N LYS A 163 -2.42 1.20 -19.52
CA LYS A 163 -2.04 -0.11 -20.09
C LYS A 163 -0.84 -0.74 -19.39
N ASP A 164 0.12 0.08 -18.97
CA ASP A 164 1.41 -0.34 -18.44
C ASP A 164 1.75 0.47 -17.20
N CYS A 165 2.46 -0.19 -16.26
CA CYS A 165 3.17 0.50 -15.21
C CYS A 165 4.57 -0.08 -15.05
N GLU A 166 5.53 0.78 -14.75
CA GLU A 166 6.92 0.39 -14.56
C GLU A 166 7.59 1.30 -13.55
N LEU A 167 8.34 0.71 -12.63
CA LEU A 167 9.06 1.38 -11.58
C LEU A 167 10.50 0.88 -11.56
N ARG A 168 11.45 1.79 -11.73
CA ARG A 168 12.88 1.53 -11.56
C ARG A 168 13.44 2.51 -10.55
N ALA A 169 14.05 2.00 -9.49
CA ALA A 169 14.75 2.78 -8.49
C ALA A 169 16.16 2.22 -8.30
N ARG A 170 17.17 3.09 -8.24
CA ARG A 170 18.57 2.75 -7.97
C ARG A 170 19.09 3.58 -6.82
N PHE A 171 19.70 2.90 -5.87
CA PHE A 171 20.39 3.44 -4.71
C PHE A 171 21.86 3.01 -4.78
N GLU A 172 22.70 3.47 -3.85
CA GLU A 172 24.13 3.15 -3.83
C GLU A 172 24.38 1.64 -3.78
N ASP A 173 23.64 0.94 -2.93
CA ASP A 173 23.80 -0.50 -2.68
C ASP A 173 22.49 -1.27 -2.91
N ALA A 174 21.45 -0.67 -3.47
CA ALA A 174 20.19 -1.36 -3.74
C ALA A 174 19.55 -0.94 -5.06
N SER A 175 18.72 -1.81 -5.65
CA SER A 175 17.91 -1.45 -6.80
C SER A 175 16.63 -2.26 -6.89
N LEU A 176 15.57 -1.62 -7.39
CA LEU A 176 14.29 -2.22 -7.66
C LEU A 176 13.93 -1.97 -9.12
N HIS A 177 13.50 -3.02 -9.82
CA HIS A 177 12.82 -2.92 -11.10
C HIS A 177 11.51 -3.72 -10.99
N ALA A 178 10.37 -3.04 -11.01
CA ALA A 178 9.05 -3.65 -10.95
C ALA A 178 8.22 -3.22 -12.16
N ARG A 179 7.47 -4.15 -12.75
CA ARG A 179 6.61 -3.90 -13.91
C ARG A 179 5.27 -4.59 -13.75
N CYS A 180 4.21 -3.92 -14.16
CA CYS A 180 2.87 -4.49 -14.23
C CYS A 180 2.80 -5.72 -15.16
N ASP A 181 2.02 -6.74 -14.77
CA ASP A 181 1.69 -7.89 -15.62
C ASP A 181 0.50 -7.63 -16.57
N GLY A 182 -0.05 -6.42 -16.57
CA GLY A 182 -1.15 -5.95 -17.41
C GLY A 182 -1.58 -4.53 -17.03
N PRO A 183 -2.75 -4.07 -17.49
CA PRO A 183 -3.29 -2.77 -17.07
C PRO A 183 -3.39 -2.68 -15.54
N PRO A 184 -3.03 -1.54 -14.93
CA PRO A 184 -3.26 -1.32 -13.52
C PRO A 184 -4.72 -1.51 -13.12
N MET A 185 -4.97 -2.09 -11.94
CA MET A 185 -6.31 -2.39 -11.45
C MET A 185 -6.85 -1.23 -10.60
N PRO A 186 -7.74 -0.36 -11.12
CA PRO A 186 -8.20 0.78 -10.35
C PRO A 186 -9.03 0.36 -9.12
N TRP A 187 -9.06 1.22 -8.11
CA TRP A 187 -9.83 1.06 -6.87
C TRP A 187 -11.32 0.86 -7.14
N SER A 188 -11.84 1.60 -8.11
CA SER A 188 -13.19 1.47 -8.64
C SER A 188 -13.21 1.77 -10.14
N SER A 189 -14.22 1.26 -10.82
CA SER A 189 -14.38 1.43 -12.27
C SER A 189 -14.71 2.86 -12.71
N ASP A 190 -15.16 3.70 -11.79
CA ASP A 190 -15.43 5.13 -12.01
C ASP A 190 -14.17 6.01 -11.78
N GLY A 191 -13.04 5.40 -11.40
CA GLY A 191 -11.75 6.05 -11.22
C GLY A 191 -11.61 6.85 -9.92
N TYR A 192 -12.63 6.85 -9.05
CA TYR A 192 -12.51 7.44 -7.72
C TYR A 192 -11.67 6.57 -6.78
N GLY A 193 -11.08 7.20 -5.77
CA GLY A 193 -10.52 6.53 -4.60
C GLY A 193 -11.58 6.30 -3.51
N PRO A 194 -11.19 5.81 -2.32
CA PRO A 194 -12.10 5.65 -1.17
C PRO A 194 -12.74 6.98 -0.74
N GLU A 195 -12.06 8.11 -0.95
CA GLU A 195 -12.58 9.47 -0.71
C GLU A 195 -13.84 9.80 -1.54
N GLY A 196 -14.00 9.16 -2.71
CA GLY A 196 -15.13 9.41 -3.60
C GLY A 196 -15.19 10.87 -4.06
N THR A 197 -16.38 11.46 -4.03
CA THR A 197 -16.61 12.83 -4.50
C THR A 197 -16.02 13.90 -3.58
N ALA A 198 -15.55 13.57 -2.36
CA ALA A 198 -14.86 14.55 -1.52
C ALA A 198 -13.51 15.00 -2.13
N ALA A 199 -12.93 14.19 -3.02
CA ALA A 199 -11.73 14.56 -3.78
C ALA A 199 -11.94 15.78 -4.72
N LEU A 200 -13.20 16.17 -4.96
CA LEU A 200 -13.57 17.39 -5.71
C LEU A 200 -13.51 18.66 -4.85
N LEU A 201 -13.44 18.53 -3.53
CA LEU A 201 -13.42 19.69 -2.65
C LEU A 201 -12.06 20.40 -2.76
N PRO A 202 -12.00 21.74 -2.69
CA PRO A 202 -10.73 22.44 -2.72
C PRO A 202 -9.84 22.08 -1.53
N LEU A 203 -8.52 22.06 -1.73
CA LEU A 203 -7.53 21.86 -0.65
C LEU A 203 -7.65 22.88 0.48
N ALA A 204 -8.19 24.08 0.21
CA ALA A 204 -8.48 25.05 1.27
C ALA A 204 -9.54 24.56 2.28
N VAL A 205 -10.35 23.56 1.92
CA VAL A 205 -11.40 22.97 2.75
C VAL A 205 -10.91 21.69 3.41
N THR A 206 -10.29 20.79 2.64
CA THR A 206 -9.87 19.44 3.10
C THR A 206 -8.47 19.43 3.71
N GLY A 207 -7.62 20.39 3.33
CA GLY A 207 -6.19 20.51 3.69
C GLY A 207 -5.29 19.46 3.04
N ILE A 208 -5.79 18.23 2.85
CA ILE A 208 -5.14 17.11 2.21
C ILE A 208 -6.18 16.25 1.47
N HIS A 209 -5.78 15.65 0.36
CA HIS A 209 -6.50 14.55 -0.29
C HIS A 209 -5.64 13.30 -0.23
N HIS A 210 -6.29 12.18 0.06
CA HIS A 210 -5.71 10.85 0.08
C HIS A 210 -6.38 10.02 -1.01
N PHE A 211 -5.58 9.64 -2.01
CA PHE A 211 -6.07 8.95 -3.19
C PHE A 211 -5.40 7.59 -3.36
N VAL A 212 -6.20 6.54 -3.20
CA VAL A 212 -5.80 5.16 -3.52
C VAL A 212 -6.22 4.85 -4.95
N PHE A 213 -5.23 4.68 -5.82
CA PHE A 213 -5.46 4.31 -7.21
C PHE A 213 -5.73 2.82 -7.36
N SER A 214 -4.97 1.95 -6.70
CA SER A 214 -5.09 0.49 -6.84
C SER A 214 -4.62 -0.19 -5.56
N LEU A 215 -5.26 -1.27 -5.11
CA LEU A 215 -4.75 -2.09 -4.00
C LEU A 215 -4.14 -3.43 -4.44
N ALA A 216 -4.30 -3.87 -5.69
CA ALA A 216 -3.91 -5.23 -6.04
C ALA A 216 -3.47 -5.39 -7.50
N THR A 217 -2.75 -4.41 -8.03
CA THR A 217 -2.21 -4.53 -9.40
C THR A 217 -1.13 -5.61 -9.46
N PRO A 218 -1.26 -6.67 -10.27
CA PRO A 218 -0.23 -7.69 -10.37
C PRO A 218 1.05 -7.14 -11.00
N MET A 219 2.19 -7.39 -10.35
CA MET A 219 3.51 -6.96 -10.81
C MET A 219 4.53 -8.09 -10.76
N ARG A 220 5.53 -8.03 -11.64
CA ARG A 220 6.81 -8.74 -11.52
C ARG A 220 7.86 -7.78 -10.99
N TYR A 221 8.79 -8.28 -10.20
CA TYR A 221 9.89 -7.47 -9.67
C TYR A 221 11.24 -8.19 -9.74
N LYS A 222 12.30 -7.37 -9.80
CA LYS A 222 13.70 -7.72 -9.61
C LYS A 222 14.27 -6.75 -8.57
N LEU A 223 14.68 -7.28 -7.41
CA LEU A 223 15.22 -6.53 -6.29
C LEU A 223 16.67 -6.95 -6.05
N ARG A 224 17.58 -5.99 -5.90
CA ARG A 224 18.95 -6.24 -5.46
C ARG A 224 19.20 -5.45 -4.18
N LEU A 225 19.76 -6.11 -3.18
CA LEU A 225 20.12 -5.52 -1.88
C LEU A 225 21.59 -5.79 -1.60
N GLY A 226 22.33 -4.74 -1.25
CA GLY A 226 23.78 -4.77 -1.12
C GLY A 226 24.48 -5.28 -2.38
N GLY A 227 25.66 -5.88 -2.17
CA GLY A 227 26.38 -6.63 -3.19
C GLY A 227 25.76 -7.99 -3.55
N GLY A 228 24.62 -8.36 -2.94
CA GLY A 228 24.00 -9.68 -3.06
C GLY A 228 23.41 -9.99 -4.44
N PRO A 229 22.96 -11.25 -4.63
CA PRO A 229 22.25 -11.66 -5.85
C PRO A 229 20.92 -10.93 -5.98
N ALA A 230 20.42 -10.81 -7.22
CA ALA A 230 19.10 -10.24 -7.46
C ALA A 230 18.00 -11.26 -7.12
N LEU A 231 17.06 -10.84 -6.28
CA LEU A 231 15.80 -11.54 -6.01
C LEU A 231 14.80 -11.22 -7.11
N ARG A 232 14.07 -12.24 -7.57
CA ARG A 232 12.98 -12.09 -8.54
C ARG A 232 11.70 -12.66 -7.97
N GLY A 233 10.57 -12.09 -8.36
CA GLY A 233 9.29 -12.62 -7.93
C GLY A 233 8.11 -11.86 -8.49
N ARG A 234 6.95 -12.17 -7.92
CA ARG A 234 5.68 -11.54 -8.25
C ARG A 234 5.09 -10.92 -7.00
N ALA A 235 4.37 -9.83 -7.20
CA ALA A 235 3.77 -9.06 -6.13
C ALA A 235 2.41 -8.53 -6.54
N LEU A 236 1.66 -8.07 -5.55
CA LEU A 236 0.49 -7.22 -5.74
C LEU A 236 0.87 -5.82 -5.29
N ALA A 237 0.63 -4.84 -6.16
CA ALA A 237 0.96 -3.46 -5.91
C ALA A 237 -0.25 -2.67 -5.44
N HIS A 238 -0.02 -1.90 -4.38
CA HIS A 238 -0.82 -0.75 -4.03
C HIS A 238 -0.16 0.51 -4.60
N PHE A 239 -0.93 1.29 -5.33
CA PHE A 239 -0.60 2.63 -5.81
C PHE A 239 -1.43 3.68 -5.06
N GLU A 240 -0.77 4.53 -4.31
CA GLU A 240 -1.35 5.60 -3.51
C GLU A 240 -0.70 6.93 -3.83
N LYS A 241 -1.45 8.00 -3.58
CA LYS A 241 -1.02 9.38 -3.73
C LYS A 241 -1.66 10.26 -2.68
N ASP A 242 -0.85 11.12 -2.10
CA ASP A 242 -1.29 12.20 -1.24
C ASP A 242 -0.95 13.54 -1.87
N ARG A 243 -1.87 14.49 -1.78
CA ARG A 243 -1.63 15.88 -2.16
C ARG A 243 -2.26 16.81 -1.15
N GLY A 244 -1.58 17.89 -0.81
CA GLY A 244 -2.14 18.82 0.16
C GLY A 244 -1.25 19.99 0.51
N ILE A 245 -1.72 20.74 1.48
CA ILE A 245 -0.98 21.86 2.07
C ILE A 245 -0.01 21.33 3.14
N SER A 246 -0.50 20.41 3.98
CA SER A 246 0.28 19.69 4.98
C SER A 246 -0.45 18.41 5.40
N PHE A 247 0.30 17.44 5.91
CA PHE A 247 -0.28 16.39 6.73
C PHE A 247 -0.93 16.99 7.99
N PRO A 248 -1.95 16.32 8.57
CA PRO A 248 -2.54 16.73 9.85
C PRO A 248 -1.50 16.64 10.98
N SER A 249 -1.81 17.25 12.14
CA SER A 249 -0.91 17.21 13.32
C SER A 249 -0.69 15.79 13.84
N SER A 250 -1.60 14.88 13.54
CA SER A 250 -1.63 13.49 13.94
C SER A 250 -2.41 12.69 12.88
N TRP A 251 -2.00 11.47 12.57
CA TRP A 251 -2.76 10.58 11.70
C TRP A 251 -2.47 9.11 11.95
N HIS A 252 -3.39 8.31 11.44
CA HIS A 252 -3.30 6.87 11.34
C HIS A 252 -3.53 6.51 9.89
N TRP A 253 -2.76 5.56 9.40
CA TRP A 253 -2.96 5.01 8.08
C TRP A 253 -2.74 3.50 8.13
N ALA A 254 -3.51 2.77 7.34
CA ALA A 254 -3.27 1.35 7.18
C ALA A 254 -3.85 0.82 5.88
N GLN A 255 -3.28 -0.28 5.42
CA GLN A 255 -3.75 -1.00 4.25
C GLN A 255 -3.47 -2.48 4.37
N GLY A 256 -4.15 -3.28 3.58
CA GLY A 256 -3.85 -4.71 3.54
C GLY A 256 -4.44 -5.42 2.35
N ILE A 257 -3.75 -6.49 1.92
CA ILE A 257 -4.15 -7.36 0.81
C ILE A 257 -4.12 -8.81 1.28
N ASN A 258 -5.30 -9.43 1.39
CA ASN A 258 -5.40 -10.89 1.48
C ASN A 258 -5.49 -11.45 0.06
N ALA A 259 -4.42 -12.11 -0.37
CA ALA A 259 -4.38 -12.82 -1.63
C ALA A 259 -3.64 -14.15 -1.52
N SER A 260 -3.97 -15.06 -2.42
CA SER A 260 -3.29 -16.34 -2.60
C SER A 260 -2.96 -16.55 -4.07
N TRP A 261 -1.80 -17.12 -4.37
CA TRP A 261 -1.48 -17.57 -5.72
C TRP A 261 -1.87 -19.03 -5.88
N SER A 262 -2.51 -19.35 -7.00
CA SER A 262 -2.73 -20.74 -7.39
C SER A 262 -1.78 -21.10 -8.53
N GLU A 263 -1.02 -22.18 -8.36
CA GLU A 263 -0.20 -22.76 -9.43
C GLU A 263 -1.07 -23.39 -10.53
N GLN A 264 -2.33 -23.69 -10.22
CA GLN A 264 -3.28 -24.43 -11.05
C GLN A 264 -3.94 -23.63 -12.19
N GLY A 265 -3.25 -22.62 -12.72
CA GLY A 265 -3.61 -22.00 -14.00
C GLY A 265 -3.42 -22.91 -15.23
N GLN A 266 -3.14 -24.20 -15.05
CA GLN A 266 -3.06 -25.19 -16.12
C GLN A 266 -4.46 -25.47 -16.69
N ALA A 267 -4.81 -24.71 -17.73
CA ALA A 267 -5.70 -25.08 -18.81
C ALA A 267 -6.97 -25.86 -18.42
N ALA A 268 -7.93 -25.20 -17.77
CA ALA A 268 -9.34 -25.64 -17.79
C ALA A 268 -10.01 -25.42 -19.18
N GLY A 269 -9.22 -25.30 -20.25
CA GLY A 269 -9.67 -25.05 -21.61
C GLY A 269 -9.26 -26.19 -22.53
N GLY A 270 -10.14 -27.16 -22.74
CA GLY A 270 -10.07 -28.06 -23.89
C GLY A 270 -10.07 -29.54 -23.56
N SER A 271 -11.25 -30.09 -23.24
CA SER A 271 -11.55 -31.48 -23.61
C SER A 271 -11.71 -31.50 -25.13
N ALA A 272 -10.60 -31.52 -25.86
CA ALA A 272 -10.55 -31.73 -27.31
C ALA A 272 -9.81 -33.04 -27.58
N SER A 273 -10.59 -34.01 -28.00
CA SER A 273 -10.22 -35.36 -28.43
C SER A 273 -8.95 -35.40 -29.29
N GLY A 274 -7.92 -36.08 -28.78
CA GLY A 274 -7.03 -36.98 -29.53
C GLY A 274 -6.10 -36.39 -30.58
N VAL A 275 -4.93 -35.88 -30.17
CA VAL A 275 -3.67 -36.07 -30.90
C VAL A 275 -2.55 -36.20 -29.87
N ALA A 276 -1.94 -37.38 -29.78
CA ALA A 276 -0.78 -37.63 -28.93
C ALA A 276 0.49 -37.03 -29.58
N GLY A 277 1.30 -36.33 -28.78
CA GLY A 277 2.71 -36.09 -29.10
C GLY A 277 3.13 -34.63 -29.18
N SER A 278 3.18 -33.92 -28.04
CA SER A 278 4.20 -32.89 -27.80
C SER A 278 4.23 -32.58 -26.31
N ALA A 279 5.32 -32.94 -25.63
CA ALA A 279 5.57 -32.52 -24.26
C ALA A 279 5.78 -31.00 -24.27
N GLY A 280 4.77 -30.25 -23.82
CA GLY A 280 4.91 -28.81 -23.60
C GLY A 280 6.04 -28.57 -22.61
N GLY A 281 7.11 -27.89 -23.06
CA GLY A 281 8.24 -27.53 -22.21
C GLY A 281 7.83 -26.60 -21.05
N PRO A 282 8.66 -26.51 -20.00
CA PRO A 282 8.39 -25.65 -18.85
C PRO A 282 8.27 -24.18 -19.28
N CYS A 283 7.38 -23.44 -18.61
CA CYS A 283 7.13 -22.04 -18.90
C CYS A 283 8.39 -21.21 -18.59
N SER A 284 8.98 -20.57 -19.60
CA SER A 284 10.13 -19.67 -19.42
C SER A 284 9.66 -18.30 -18.93
N THR A 285 10.00 -17.92 -17.70
CA THR A 285 9.60 -16.65 -17.04
C THR A 285 10.67 -15.55 -17.08
N ASP A 286 11.90 -15.85 -17.52
CA ASP A 286 13.08 -15.03 -17.20
C ASP A 286 13.51 -13.95 -18.21
N ALA A 287 13.01 -13.97 -19.45
CA ALA A 287 13.59 -13.16 -20.52
C ALA A 287 13.20 -11.67 -20.48
N ASP A 288 12.06 -11.29 -19.90
CA ASP A 288 11.48 -9.96 -20.15
C ASP A 288 12.09 -8.81 -19.32
N LEU A 289 12.75 -9.10 -18.18
CA LEU A 289 13.32 -8.05 -17.30
C LEU A 289 14.80 -7.72 -17.61
N GLU A 290 15.43 -8.47 -18.52
CA GLU A 290 16.86 -8.34 -18.85
C GLU A 290 17.11 -7.52 -20.14
N VAL A 291 16.08 -7.30 -20.98
CA VAL A 291 16.28 -6.68 -22.31
C VAL A 291 16.25 -5.15 -22.22
N GLY A 292 17.42 -4.56 -21.94
CA GLY A 292 17.71 -3.14 -22.11
C GLY A 292 18.04 -2.75 -23.56
N GLY A 293 17.46 -3.41 -24.55
CA GLY A 293 17.68 -3.11 -25.97
C GLY A 293 16.37 -2.78 -26.67
N ASP A 294 16.35 -1.69 -27.44
CA ASP A 294 15.21 -1.15 -28.22
C ASP A 294 14.70 -2.07 -29.36
N GLY A 295 14.81 -3.40 -29.20
CA GLY A 295 14.45 -4.41 -30.19
C GLY A 295 12.94 -4.68 -30.21
N ALA A 296 12.37 -4.60 -31.41
CA ALA A 296 10.97 -4.82 -31.75
C ALA A 296 10.28 -5.95 -30.95
N ALA A 297 9.09 -5.66 -30.43
CA ALA A 297 8.23 -6.58 -29.69
C ALA A 297 7.88 -7.83 -30.52
N ALA A 298 8.64 -8.91 -30.32
CA ALA A 298 8.25 -10.23 -30.80
C ALA A 298 6.96 -10.66 -30.08
N ALA A 299 5.99 -11.18 -30.83
CA ALA A 299 4.74 -11.68 -30.28
C ALA A 299 5.02 -12.80 -29.26
N ALA A 300 4.94 -12.48 -27.98
CA ALA A 300 5.21 -13.40 -26.89
C ALA A 300 4.22 -14.58 -26.93
N ALA A 301 4.76 -15.80 -26.80
CA ALA A 301 3.94 -17.00 -26.63
C ALA A 301 2.97 -16.83 -25.44
N PRO A 302 1.78 -17.46 -25.47
CA PRO A 302 0.81 -17.39 -24.37
C PRO A 302 1.46 -17.95 -23.09
N SER A 303 1.92 -17.05 -22.23
CA SER A 303 2.59 -17.45 -20.99
C SER A 303 1.54 -17.98 -20.01
N CYS A 304 1.80 -19.14 -19.41
CA CYS A 304 1.03 -19.61 -18.26
C CYS A 304 1.32 -18.64 -17.12
N ARG A 305 0.45 -17.64 -16.94
CA ARG A 305 0.57 -16.67 -15.86
C ARG A 305 -0.21 -17.21 -14.68
N PRO A 306 0.44 -17.57 -13.55
CA PRO A 306 -0.27 -17.71 -12.30
C PRO A 306 -1.13 -16.45 -12.08
N VAL A 307 -2.38 -16.64 -11.65
CA VAL A 307 -3.29 -15.54 -11.38
C VAL A 307 -3.43 -15.41 -9.87
N ALA A 308 -3.17 -14.22 -9.34
CA ALA A 308 -3.43 -13.94 -7.94
C ALA A 308 -4.93 -13.95 -7.70
N SER A 309 -5.36 -14.72 -6.71
CA SER A 309 -6.71 -14.66 -6.18
C SER A 309 -6.72 -13.68 -5.01
N VAL A 310 -7.28 -12.49 -5.23
CA VAL A 310 -7.54 -11.53 -4.15
C VAL A 310 -8.84 -11.92 -3.45
N ASN A 311 -8.77 -12.18 -2.14
CA ASN A 311 -9.94 -12.52 -1.34
C ASN A 311 -10.52 -11.27 -0.66
N GLY A 312 -9.65 -10.37 -0.19
CA GLY A 312 -10.06 -9.13 0.46
C GLY A 312 -8.93 -8.10 0.46
N VAL A 313 -9.27 -6.83 0.33
CA VAL A 313 -8.34 -5.70 0.46
C VAL A 313 -9.01 -4.58 1.26
N PHE A 314 -8.22 -3.83 1.99
CA PHE A 314 -8.69 -2.62 2.67
C PHE A 314 -7.64 -1.52 2.64
N THR A 315 -8.12 -0.29 2.78
CA THR A 315 -7.32 0.91 3.04
C THR A 315 -8.08 1.78 4.02
N LEU A 316 -7.38 2.46 4.92
CA LEU A 316 -7.93 3.43 5.83
C LEU A 316 -6.92 4.54 6.09
N ALA A 317 -7.45 5.73 6.29
CA ALA A 317 -6.70 6.86 6.82
C ALA A 317 -7.61 7.68 7.73
N GLY A 318 -7.03 8.29 8.75
CA GLY A 318 -7.76 9.26 9.55
C GLY A 318 -6.96 9.94 10.64
N GLY A 319 -7.55 10.99 11.20
CA GLY A 319 -6.95 11.86 12.19
C GLY A 319 -7.68 13.19 12.28
N PRO A 320 -7.19 14.15 13.08
CA PRO A 320 -7.74 15.49 13.13
C PRO A 320 -7.73 16.13 11.73
N PRO A 321 -8.81 16.81 11.31
CA PRO A 321 -8.82 17.48 10.02
C PRO A 321 -7.74 18.57 10.00
N PRO A 322 -6.92 18.66 8.94
CA PRO A 322 -5.99 19.77 8.78
C PRO A 322 -6.80 21.03 8.49
N THR A 323 -7.13 21.78 9.54
CA THR A 323 -7.97 22.97 9.43
C THR A 323 -7.13 24.25 9.50
N PRO A 324 -7.24 25.14 8.51
CA PRO A 324 -6.64 26.47 8.60
C PRO A 324 -7.39 27.38 9.58
N LEU A 325 -8.55 26.95 10.07
CA LEU A 325 -9.33 27.71 11.03
C LEU A 325 -8.72 27.56 12.43
N PRO A 326 -8.69 28.64 13.25
CA PRO A 326 -8.18 28.61 14.61
C PRO A 326 -9.21 27.94 15.56
N VAL A 327 -9.60 26.71 15.27
CA VAL A 327 -10.35 25.87 16.19
C VAL A 327 -9.37 25.17 17.14
N PRO A 328 -9.62 25.17 18.46
CA PRO A 328 -8.77 24.45 19.39
C PRO A 328 -8.72 22.95 19.03
N GLU A 329 -7.56 22.34 19.23
CA GLU A 329 -7.37 20.90 19.00
C GLU A 329 -8.40 20.09 19.80
N GLY A 330 -8.99 19.07 19.16
CA GLY A 330 -10.03 18.22 19.75
C GLY A 330 -11.47 18.76 19.66
N TRP A 331 -11.70 19.98 19.14
CA TRP A 331 -13.06 20.49 18.91
C TRP A 331 -13.75 19.86 17.70
N LEU A 332 -12.98 19.55 16.67
CA LEU A 332 -13.47 18.79 15.53
C LEU A 332 -13.20 17.31 15.79
N PRO A 333 -14.18 16.42 15.51
CA PRO A 333 -13.92 15.00 15.54
C PRO A 333 -12.89 14.63 14.48
N ASP A 334 -12.18 13.53 14.71
CA ASP A 334 -11.31 12.96 13.68
C ASP A 334 -12.10 12.67 12.41
N VAL A 335 -11.46 12.93 11.28
CA VAL A 335 -11.96 12.62 9.95
C VAL A 335 -11.33 11.31 9.52
N TRP A 336 -12.16 10.37 9.10
CA TRP A 336 -11.73 9.04 8.68
C TRP A 336 -12.31 8.69 7.32
N LEU A 337 -11.53 7.93 6.55
CA LEU A 337 -11.96 7.25 5.34
C LEU A 337 -11.56 5.77 5.47
N LEU A 338 -12.41 4.89 4.95
CA LEU A 338 -12.16 3.45 4.96
C LEU A 338 -12.78 2.81 3.73
N GLY A 339 -11.94 2.13 2.96
CA GLY A 339 -12.34 1.36 1.80
C GLY A 339 -12.14 -0.14 2.03
N VAL A 340 -13.11 -0.96 1.64
CA VAL A 340 -12.96 -2.43 1.59
C VAL A 340 -13.44 -2.97 0.24
N ARG A 341 -12.67 -3.89 -0.33
CA ARG A 341 -13.09 -4.70 -1.49
C ARG A 341 -12.92 -6.18 -1.19
N THR A 342 -13.92 -6.96 -1.56
CA THR A 342 -13.86 -8.41 -1.62
C THR A 342 -14.47 -8.85 -2.94
N ARG A 343 -14.47 -10.15 -3.23
CA ARG A 343 -15.17 -10.68 -4.42
C ARG A 343 -16.67 -10.36 -4.43
N LYS A 344 -17.27 -10.13 -3.26
CA LYS A 344 -18.72 -9.95 -3.10
C LYS A 344 -19.10 -8.51 -2.75
N ARG A 345 -18.17 -7.71 -2.25
CA ARG A 345 -18.45 -6.40 -1.65
C ARG A 345 -17.47 -5.34 -2.11
N SER A 346 -18.01 -4.15 -2.34
CA SER A 346 -17.25 -2.94 -2.64
C SER A 346 -17.84 -1.81 -1.81
N TRP A 347 -17.26 -1.57 -0.63
CA TRP A 347 -17.79 -0.65 0.37
C TRP A 347 -16.77 0.46 0.64
N ASP A 348 -17.23 1.71 0.56
CA ASP A 348 -16.49 2.89 0.97
C ASP A 348 -17.26 3.57 2.09
N PHE A 349 -16.55 3.89 3.16
CA PHE A 349 -17.01 4.66 4.31
C PHE A 349 -16.29 5.99 4.27
N ARG A 350 -17.04 7.09 4.15
CA ARG A 350 -16.51 8.42 3.90
C ARG A 350 -16.89 9.36 5.04
N PRO A 351 -16.12 10.44 5.27
CA PRO A 351 -16.39 11.37 6.36
C PRO A 351 -17.81 11.94 6.39
N TYR A 352 -18.44 12.08 5.22
CA TYR A 352 -19.72 12.76 5.05
C TYR A 352 -20.94 11.83 5.04
N ASP A 353 -20.74 10.51 4.97
CA ASP A 353 -21.84 9.53 4.91
C ASP A 353 -21.74 8.43 5.97
N SER A 354 -20.68 8.44 6.78
CA SER A 354 -20.35 7.40 7.75
C SER A 354 -20.11 7.95 9.15
N VAL A 355 -20.35 7.12 10.15
CA VAL A 355 -19.99 7.37 11.55
C VAL A 355 -18.80 6.48 11.90
N PHE A 356 -17.74 7.08 12.42
CA PHE A 356 -16.52 6.39 12.81
C PHE A 356 -16.32 6.39 14.31
N THR A 357 -15.73 5.31 14.81
CA THR A 357 -15.10 5.26 16.13
C THR A 357 -13.73 4.63 15.97
N SER A 358 -12.72 5.20 16.62
CA SER A 358 -11.36 4.70 16.60
C SER A 358 -10.83 4.52 18.03
N GLN A 359 -9.98 3.52 18.20
CA GLN A 359 -9.16 3.32 19.40
C GLN A 359 -7.75 3.02 18.92
N ALA A 360 -6.83 3.96 19.16
CA ALA A 360 -5.43 3.80 18.81
C ALA A 360 -4.61 3.62 20.09
N SER A 361 -3.68 2.68 20.06
CA SER A 361 -2.64 2.53 21.09
C SER A 361 -1.29 2.38 20.37
N PRO A 362 -0.70 3.50 19.90
CA PRO A 362 0.50 3.49 19.06
C PRO A 362 1.68 2.78 19.72
N CYS A 363 1.88 2.98 21.03
CA CYS A 363 2.94 2.31 21.79
C CYS A 363 2.68 0.83 22.07
N LYS A 364 1.44 0.37 21.91
CA LYS A 364 1.10 -1.06 21.86
C LYS A 364 1.03 -1.57 20.42
N SER A 365 1.29 -0.69 19.44
CA SER A 365 1.21 -0.97 18.02
C SER A 365 -0.17 -1.49 17.59
N GLU A 366 -1.25 -0.96 18.19
CA GLU A 366 -2.64 -1.40 17.97
C GLU A 366 -3.52 -0.27 17.43
N LEU A 367 -4.44 -0.63 16.53
CA LEU A 367 -5.47 0.27 16.01
C LEU A 367 -6.77 -0.50 15.78
N LEU A 368 -7.88 -0.01 16.35
CA LEU A 368 -9.23 -0.51 16.09
C LEU A 368 -10.06 0.62 15.48
N VAL A 369 -10.59 0.40 14.28
CA VAL A 369 -11.50 1.34 13.60
C VAL A 369 -12.81 0.64 13.30
N THR A 370 -13.92 1.27 13.68
CA THR A 370 -15.26 0.86 13.25
C THR A 370 -15.88 1.99 12.44
N ALA A 371 -16.45 1.65 11.28
CA ALA A 371 -17.20 2.58 10.45
C ALA A 371 -18.60 2.04 10.19
N THR A 372 -19.59 2.92 10.26
CA THR A 372 -21.02 2.56 10.09
C THR A 372 -21.69 3.52 9.13
N GLN A 373 -22.42 2.98 8.15
CA GLN A 373 -23.29 3.75 7.25
C GLN A 373 -24.75 3.33 7.50
N PRO A 374 -25.47 4.01 8.41
CA PRO A 374 -26.82 3.60 8.80
C PRO A 374 -27.79 3.53 7.62
N LEU A 375 -27.71 4.50 6.69
CA LEU A 375 -28.57 4.57 5.51
C LEU A 375 -28.32 3.41 4.54
N ALA A 376 -27.06 3.01 4.37
CA ALA A 376 -26.67 1.87 3.55
C ALA A 376 -26.75 0.52 4.30
N ARG A 377 -27.15 0.54 5.57
CA ARG A 377 -27.28 -0.63 6.46
C ARG A 377 -26.04 -1.52 6.48
N ARG A 378 -24.86 -0.91 6.54
CA ARG A 378 -23.59 -1.66 6.59
C ARG A 378 -22.63 -1.05 7.60
N ALA A 379 -21.78 -1.91 8.13
CA ALA A 379 -20.70 -1.52 9.02
C ALA A 379 -19.45 -2.38 8.77
N VAL A 380 -18.30 -1.85 9.14
CA VAL A 380 -17.01 -2.52 9.07
C VAL A 380 -16.26 -2.30 10.38
N GLU A 381 -15.49 -3.30 10.77
CA GLU A 381 -14.55 -3.27 11.88
C GLU A 381 -13.20 -3.74 11.35
N VAL A 382 -12.16 -2.93 11.55
CA VAL A 382 -10.78 -3.26 11.20
C VAL A 382 -9.96 -3.16 12.48
N GLN A 383 -9.39 -4.29 12.89
CA GLN A 383 -8.45 -4.37 13.99
C GLN A 383 -7.06 -4.66 13.45
N LEU A 384 -6.10 -3.82 13.79
CA LEU A 384 -4.69 -3.98 13.44
C LEU A 384 -3.83 -4.11 14.68
N ARG A 385 -2.78 -4.90 14.54
CA ARG A 385 -1.69 -5.04 15.51
C ARG A 385 -0.38 -5.27 14.77
N ALA A 386 0.71 -4.77 15.29
CA ALA A 386 2.04 -5.05 14.78
C ALA A 386 3.01 -5.29 15.94
N ARG A 387 4.13 -5.93 15.67
CA ARG A 387 5.20 -6.06 16.67
C ARG A 387 5.96 -4.72 16.75
N PRO A 388 6.24 -4.15 17.92
CA PRO A 388 6.88 -2.83 18.00
C PRO A 388 8.24 -2.76 17.27
N GLU A 389 9.01 -3.86 17.25
CA GLU A 389 10.29 -3.93 16.53
C GLU A 389 10.19 -3.90 14.99
N THR A 390 8.98 -4.01 14.44
CA THR A 390 8.73 -3.96 12.99
C THR A 390 8.53 -2.55 12.47
N PHE A 391 8.42 -1.55 13.35
CA PHE A 391 8.25 -0.15 12.94
C PHE A 391 9.57 0.44 12.49
N SER A 392 9.53 1.19 11.39
CA SER A 392 10.61 2.08 10.98
C SER A 392 10.11 3.49 10.85
N THR A 393 11.00 4.44 11.14
CA THR A 393 10.77 5.85 10.90
C THR A 393 10.70 6.13 9.41
N ILE A 394 9.64 6.83 8.98
CA ILE A 394 9.41 7.22 7.59
C ILE A 394 9.34 8.73 7.48
N ASP A 395 9.88 9.22 6.37
CA ASP A 395 9.81 10.62 6.02
C ASP A 395 8.45 10.98 5.42
N CYS A 396 7.80 11.96 6.03
CA CYS A 396 6.53 12.50 5.57
C CYS A 396 6.71 13.94 5.07
N PRO A 397 5.94 14.36 4.06
CA PRO A 397 6.01 15.73 3.58
C PRO A 397 5.43 16.69 4.62
N THR A 398 6.18 17.74 4.92
CA THR A 398 5.73 18.90 5.69
C THR A 398 5.87 20.16 4.86
N THR A 399 5.24 21.26 5.29
CA THR A 399 5.42 22.58 4.67
C THR A 399 6.88 23.02 4.55
N SER A 400 7.76 22.43 5.37
CA SER A 400 9.19 22.76 5.44
C SER A 400 10.12 21.73 4.77
N GLY A 401 9.60 20.68 4.14
CA GLY A 401 10.41 19.55 3.67
C GLY A 401 9.89 18.20 4.14
N PHE A 402 10.50 17.14 3.63
CA PHE A 402 10.32 15.80 4.19
C PHE A 402 10.99 15.72 5.57
N LYS A 403 10.27 15.16 6.55
CA LYS A 403 10.77 14.97 7.91
C LYS A 403 10.41 13.58 8.42
N PRO A 404 11.25 12.97 9.29
CA PRO A 404 10.97 11.70 9.95
C PRO A 404 9.83 11.88 10.97
N PHE A 405 8.59 11.94 10.48
CA PHE A 405 7.42 12.37 11.24
C PHE A 405 6.38 11.27 11.38
N SER A 406 6.71 10.05 10.95
CA SER A 406 5.85 8.89 11.07
C SER A 406 6.67 7.64 11.34
N VAL A 407 6.00 6.63 11.89
CA VAL A 407 6.51 5.27 12.04
C VAL A 407 5.54 4.31 11.38
N GLU A 408 6.06 3.38 10.58
CA GLU A 408 5.24 2.38 9.88
C GLU A 408 5.82 0.97 10.04
N SER A 409 4.93 0.01 10.28
CA SER A 409 5.20 -1.42 10.11
C SER A 409 4.58 -1.90 8.79
N PHE A 410 5.36 -2.63 7.99
CA PHE A 410 4.90 -3.27 6.76
C PHE A 410 4.60 -4.76 6.94
N THR A 411 4.60 -5.24 8.18
CA THR A 411 4.30 -6.63 8.55
C THR A 411 3.24 -6.69 9.65
N ALA A 412 2.31 -5.74 9.65
CA ALA A 412 1.20 -5.73 10.59
C ALA A 412 0.22 -6.88 10.28
N TYR A 413 -0.50 -7.31 11.30
CA TYR A 413 -1.64 -8.20 11.17
C TYR A 413 -2.94 -7.38 11.21
N ALA A 414 -3.87 -7.66 10.30
CA ALA A 414 -5.19 -7.05 10.31
C ALA A 414 -6.31 -8.09 10.29
N SER A 415 -7.37 -7.85 11.06
CA SER A 415 -8.65 -8.58 11.01
C SER A 415 -9.75 -7.62 10.55
N VAL A 416 -10.40 -7.95 9.42
CA VAL A 416 -11.47 -7.15 8.82
C VAL A 416 -12.78 -7.91 8.93
N ARG A 417 -13.81 -7.28 9.51
CA ARG A 417 -15.14 -7.87 9.71
C ARG A 417 -16.21 -6.95 9.13
N LEU A 418 -17.01 -7.49 8.22
CA LEU A 418 -18.08 -6.79 7.51
C LEU A 418 -19.43 -7.20 8.05
N TYR A 419 -20.29 -6.22 8.32
CA TYR A 419 -21.60 -6.42 8.93
C TYR A 419 -22.71 -5.77 8.10
N GLU A 420 -23.85 -6.44 8.02
CA GLU A 420 -25.12 -5.84 7.61
C GLU A 420 -25.93 -5.45 8.85
N LEU A 421 -26.61 -4.31 8.77
CA LEU A 421 -27.39 -3.74 9.88
C LEU A 421 -28.86 -4.08 9.68
N HIS A 422 -29.42 -4.83 10.61
CA HIS A 422 -30.83 -5.18 10.63
C HIS A 422 -31.55 -4.37 11.71
N LEU A 423 -32.64 -3.70 11.33
CA LEU A 423 -33.52 -3.05 12.29
C LEU A 423 -34.41 -4.13 12.91
N GLY A 424 -34.25 -4.34 14.21
CA GLY A 424 -34.96 -5.36 14.97
C GLY A 424 -35.31 -4.83 16.35
N TRP A 425 -36.48 -5.19 16.87
CA TRP A 425 -36.87 -4.89 18.23
C TRP A 425 -36.34 -6.01 19.14
N HIS A 426 -35.09 -5.89 19.59
CA HIS A 426 -34.53 -6.74 20.63
C HIS A 426 -34.39 -5.95 21.94
N GLU A 427 -34.45 -6.64 23.08
CA GLU A 427 -34.49 -6.01 24.41
C GLU A 427 -33.32 -5.04 24.69
N ARG A 428 -32.21 -5.11 23.94
CA ARG A 428 -30.97 -4.36 24.21
C ARG A 428 -30.52 -3.41 23.09
N SER A 429 -31.09 -3.48 21.89
CA SER A 429 -30.73 -2.61 20.77
C SER A 429 -31.81 -2.66 19.68
N TRP A 430 -31.98 -1.54 18.98
CA TRP A 430 -32.83 -1.37 17.79
C TRP A 430 -32.10 -1.76 16.50
N VAL A 431 -30.79 -2.01 16.58
CA VAL A 431 -29.91 -2.40 15.47
C VAL A 431 -29.16 -3.67 15.83
N GLU A 432 -29.35 -4.72 15.04
CA GLU A 432 -28.57 -5.95 15.08
C GLU A 432 -27.46 -5.89 14.00
N ARG A 433 -26.22 -6.24 14.39
CA ARG A 433 -25.09 -6.39 13.46
C ARG A 433 -24.95 -7.85 13.06
N ARG A 434 -25.26 -8.19 11.81
CA ARG A 434 -25.05 -9.53 11.27
C ARG A 434 -23.72 -9.58 10.54
N LEU A 435 -22.78 -10.42 10.98
CA LEU A 435 -21.52 -10.65 10.27
C LEU A 435 -21.83 -11.31 8.92
N VAL A 436 -21.35 -10.70 7.83
CA VAL A 436 -21.57 -11.19 6.46
C VAL A 436 -20.29 -11.62 5.76
N GLU A 437 -19.14 -11.13 6.21
CA GLU A 437 -17.83 -11.50 5.68
C GLU A 437 -16.75 -11.16 6.71
N ALA A 438 -15.70 -11.97 6.75
CA ALA A 438 -14.50 -11.68 7.52
C ALA A 438 -13.28 -12.21 6.78
N PHE A 439 -12.17 -11.50 6.89
CA PHE A 439 -10.89 -11.95 6.38
C PHE A 439 -9.75 -11.36 7.21
N GLU A 440 -8.63 -12.05 7.19
CA GLU A 440 -7.41 -11.65 7.89
C GLU A 440 -6.35 -11.28 6.87
N VAL A 441 -5.49 -10.33 7.19
CA VAL A 441 -4.41 -9.92 6.31
C VAL A 441 -3.10 -10.05 7.08
N GLN A 442 -2.20 -10.86 6.52
CA GLN A 442 -0.80 -10.86 6.89
C GLN A 442 -0.10 -9.76 6.08
N ASP A 443 0.96 -9.20 6.64
CA ASP A 443 1.73 -8.16 5.98
C ASP A 443 0.90 -6.93 5.61
N ALA A 444 -0.03 -6.54 6.49
CA ALA A 444 -0.69 -5.25 6.44
C ALA A 444 0.31 -4.11 6.74
N GLY A 445 -0.01 -2.92 6.28
CA GLY A 445 0.70 -1.69 6.62
C GLY A 445 -0.01 -1.05 7.79
N LEU A 446 0.72 -0.58 8.79
CA LEU A 446 0.18 0.17 9.91
C LEU A 446 1.12 1.33 10.22
N GLU A 447 0.60 2.54 10.08
CA GLU A 447 1.33 3.79 10.25
C GLU A 447 0.72 4.64 11.36
N PHE A 448 1.59 5.23 12.18
CA PHE A 448 1.26 6.28 13.15
C PHE A 448 2.12 7.51 12.90
N GLY A 449 1.49 8.63 12.59
CA GLY A 449 2.18 9.85 12.23
C GLY A 449 1.85 11.06 13.09
N GLY A 450 2.75 12.05 13.05
CA GLY A 450 2.61 13.29 13.78
C GLY A 450 2.65 13.06 15.28
N ALA A 451 1.65 13.58 16.00
CA ALA A 451 1.50 13.41 17.43
C ALA A 451 0.92 12.04 17.85
N ALA A 452 0.40 11.24 16.90
CA ALA A 452 0.00 9.85 17.19
C ALA A 452 1.19 8.89 17.30
N ARG A 453 2.39 9.26 16.84
CA ARG A 453 3.53 8.36 16.90
C ARG A 453 3.96 8.12 18.34
N CYS A 454 4.36 6.89 18.63
CA CYS A 454 5.12 6.57 19.83
C CYS A 454 6.59 6.95 19.60
N SER A 455 7.32 7.36 20.65
CA SER A 455 8.77 7.59 20.50
C SER A 455 9.52 6.28 20.27
N GLU A 456 10.71 6.35 19.65
CA GLU A 456 11.53 5.16 19.42
C GLU A 456 11.90 4.44 20.73
N ASP A 457 12.19 5.21 21.79
CA ASP A 457 12.49 4.67 23.13
C ASP A 457 11.29 3.92 23.72
N GLU A 458 10.08 4.45 23.56
CA GLU A 458 8.85 3.80 24.03
C GLU A 458 8.52 2.54 23.21
N LEU A 459 8.75 2.54 21.89
CA LEU A 459 8.60 1.35 21.04
C LEU A 459 9.60 0.26 21.43
N GLN A 460 10.86 0.63 21.70
CA GLN A 460 11.88 -0.31 22.17
C GLN A 460 11.54 -0.88 23.55
N ALA A 461 11.04 -0.05 24.46
CA ALA A 461 10.58 -0.49 25.77
C ALA A 461 9.38 -1.46 25.66
N ALA A 462 8.43 -1.18 24.76
CA ALA A 462 7.30 -2.06 24.49
C ALA A 462 7.75 -3.41 23.91
N ALA A 463 8.68 -3.41 22.95
CA ALA A 463 9.27 -4.64 22.39
C ALA A 463 9.96 -5.48 23.48
N ALA A 464 10.73 -4.83 24.37
CA ALA A 464 11.40 -5.50 25.47
C ALA A 464 10.41 -6.13 26.47
N ALA A 465 9.32 -5.42 26.79
CA ALA A 465 8.25 -5.92 27.66
C ALA A 465 7.54 -7.13 27.04
N GLN A 466 7.17 -7.06 25.76
CA GLN A 466 6.52 -8.17 25.04
C GLN A 466 7.41 -9.42 24.98
N LYS A 467 8.72 -9.23 24.75
CA LYS A 467 9.69 -10.34 24.77
C LYS A 467 9.80 -10.98 26.15
N ALA A 468 9.74 -10.19 27.23
CA ALA A 468 9.78 -10.68 28.60
C ALA A 468 8.50 -11.48 28.95
N GLU A 469 7.32 -11.01 28.55
CA GLU A 469 6.05 -11.71 28.74
C GLU A 469 6.01 -13.04 27.96
N GLY A 470 6.48 -13.05 26.71
CA GLY A 470 6.59 -14.26 25.90
C GLY A 470 7.53 -15.30 26.52
N ALA A 471 8.66 -14.87 27.09
CA ALA A 471 9.58 -15.77 27.79
C ALA A 471 8.97 -16.36 29.08
N ALA A 472 8.14 -15.59 29.79
CA ALA A 472 7.46 -16.06 31.00
C ALA A 472 6.32 -17.06 30.69
N GLY A 473 5.52 -16.81 29.65
CA GLY A 473 4.41 -17.69 29.27
C GLY A 473 4.85 -19.09 28.82
N VAL A 474 6.04 -19.23 28.23
CA VAL A 474 6.61 -20.53 27.85
C VAL A 474 7.02 -21.37 29.08
N LEU A 475 7.34 -20.73 30.20
CA LEU A 475 7.74 -21.44 31.43
C LEU A 475 6.56 -22.07 32.18
N GLU A 476 5.33 -21.55 32.04
CA GLU A 476 4.15 -22.09 32.75
C GLU A 476 3.49 -23.28 32.03
N LEU A 477 3.73 -23.46 30.73
CA LEU A 477 3.12 -24.55 29.93
C LEU A 477 3.95 -25.85 29.89
N GLY A 478 5.05 -25.93 30.65
CA GLY A 478 5.87 -27.13 30.80
C GLY A 478 5.28 -28.22 31.73
N GLY A 479 4.03 -28.08 32.18
CA GLY A 479 3.32 -29.11 32.94
C GLY A 479 2.69 -30.14 32.00
N GLU A 480 2.95 -31.43 32.23
CA GLU A 480 2.58 -32.62 31.44
C GLU A 480 1.07 -32.83 31.22
N GLY A 481 0.40 -31.91 30.51
CA GLY A 481 -1.00 -32.01 30.12
C GLY A 481 -1.14 -32.34 28.64
N GLU A 482 -1.40 -33.62 28.31
CA GLU A 482 -1.89 -34.03 26.99
C GLU A 482 -3.28 -33.41 26.74
N GLY A 483 -3.37 -32.26 26.05
CA GLY A 483 -4.68 -31.68 25.74
C GLY A 483 -4.63 -30.37 24.94
N GLU A 484 -5.03 -30.49 23.66
CA GLU A 484 -5.34 -29.44 22.67
C GLU A 484 -4.23 -28.46 22.22
N PRO A 485 -4.06 -28.25 20.89
CA PRO A 485 -3.16 -27.23 20.37
C PRO A 485 -3.74 -25.84 20.61
N ALA A 486 -3.12 -25.08 21.52
CA ALA A 486 -3.34 -23.65 21.63
C ALA A 486 -2.99 -22.99 20.29
N LEU A 487 -3.85 -22.08 19.82
CA LEU A 487 -3.53 -21.11 18.79
C LEU A 487 -2.36 -20.25 19.30
N ALA A 488 -1.14 -20.69 18.99
CA ALA A 488 0.07 -19.93 19.28
C ALA A 488 -0.04 -18.58 18.57
N TYR A 489 0.15 -17.50 19.32
CA TYR A 489 0.30 -16.16 18.77
C TYR A 489 1.48 -16.17 17.79
N ALA A 490 1.17 -16.12 16.50
CA ALA A 490 2.12 -15.82 15.43
C ALA A 490 2.24 -14.31 15.26
#